data_AF-R7SFF5-F1
#
_entry.id   AF-R7SFF5-F1
#
_cell.length_a   1.000
_cell.length_b   1.000
_cell.length_c   1.000
_cell.angle_alpha   90.00
_cell.angle_beta   90.00
_cell.angle_gamma   90.00
#
_symmetry.space_group_name_H-M   'P 1'
#
loop_
_entity.id
_entity.type
_entity.pdbx_description
1 polymer ?
#
loop_
_entity_poly.entity_id
_entity_poly.type
_entity_poly.pdbx_seq_one_letter_code
_entity_poly.pdbx_strand_id
1 'polypeptide(L)' 'MPVTVRQENREIACSALLDSGATGLFIDWDWGKKQGFKFTKKEHPITVFNVD' A
#
# COMPACT_ATOMS: atom_id res chain seq x y z
N MET A 1 -3.35 -1.37 -13.33
CA MET A 1 -4.65 -2.06 -13.24
C MET A 1 -5.56 -1.28 -12.30
N PRO A 2 -6.78 -0.89 -12.71
CA PRO A 2 -7.72 -0.23 -11.81
C PRO A 2 -8.16 -1.21 -10.71
N VAL A 3 -8.10 -0.78 -9.45
CA VAL A 3 -8.52 -1.56 -8.28
C VAL A 3 -9.19 -0.64 -7.25
N THR A 4 -9.91 -1.23 -6.31
CA THR A 4 -10.51 -0.53 -5.18
C THR A 4 -9.84 -0.99 -3.89
N VAL A 5 -9.32 -0.06 -3.11
CA VAL A 5 -8.80 -0.32 -1.76
C VAL A 5 -9.86 0.08 -0.73
N ARG A 6 -10.15 -0.82 0.21
CA ARG A 6 -11.05 -0.53 1.33
C ARG A 6 -10.26 -0.03 2.53
N GLN A 7 -10.56 1.17 2.98
CA GLN A 7 -10.00 1.77 4.19
C GLN A 7 -11.14 2.10 5.15
N GLU A 8 -11.19 1.41 6.29
CA GLU A 8 -12.30 1.54 7.26
C GLU A 8 -13.66 1.36 6.56
N ASN A 9 -14.50 2.41 6.52
CA ASN A 9 -15.83 2.42 5.88
C ASN A 9 -15.83 3.13 4.52
N ARG A 10 -14.68 3.26 3.87
CA ARG A 10 -14.54 3.95 2.57
C ARG A 10 -13.90 3.04 1.54
N GLU A 11 -14.39 3.15 0.32
CA GLU A 11 -13.79 2.54 -0.87
C GLU A 11 -13.10 3.62 -1.69
N ILE A 12 -11.85 3.36 -2.07
CA ILE A 12 -11.01 4.32 -2.79
C ILE A 12 -10.52 3.67 -4.07
N ALA A 13 -10.96 4.20 -5.21
CA ALA A 13 -10.49 3.76 -6.52
C ALA A 13 -9.04 4.23 -6.75
N CYS A 14 -8.17 3.32 -7.18
CA CYS A 14 -6.78 3.63 -7.51
C CYS A 14 -6.24 2.75 -8.64
N SER A 15 -5.02 3.05 -9.09
CA SER A 15 -4.28 2.22 -10.01
C SER A 15 -3.19 1.46 -9.25
N ALA A 16 -3.10 0.15 -9.49
CA ALA A 16 -2.07 -0.71 -8.94
C ALA A 16 -1.19 -1.32 -10.05
N LEU A 17 0.07 -1.55 -9.72
CA LEU A 17 0.96 -2.46 -10.45
C LEU A 17 0.70 -3.89 -9.96
N LEU A 18 0.55 -4.83 -10.88
CA LEU A 18 0.51 -6.25 -10.54
C LEU A 18 1.93 -6.79 -10.60
N ASP A 19 2.44 -7.24 -9.47
CA ASP A 19 3.80 -7.74 -9.33
C ASP A 19 3.79 -9.12 -8.65
N SER A 20 4.19 -10.16 -9.39
CA SER A 20 4.26 -11.53 -8.86
C SER A 20 5.40 -11.74 -7.87
N GLY A 21 6.39 -10.84 -7.82
CA GLY A 21 7.46 -10.85 -6.84
C GLY A 21 7.05 -10.30 -5.47
N ALA A 22 5.91 -9.60 -5.40
CA ALA A 22 5.41 -9.01 -4.16
C ALA A 22 4.63 -10.04 -3.32
N THR A 23 5.11 -10.33 -2.10
CA THR A 23 4.42 -11.21 -1.13
C THR A 23 3.24 -10.52 -0.42
N GLY A 24 2.84 -9.32 -0.85
CA GLY A 24 1.82 -8.54 -0.18
C GLY A 24 1.44 -7.27 -0.93
N LEU A 25 0.66 -6.42 -0.26
CA LEU A 25 0.19 -5.15 -0.80
C LEU A 25 1.06 -4.02 -0.25
N PHE A 26 1.61 -3.22 -1.16
CA PHE A 26 2.41 -2.06 -0.86
C PHE A 26 1.67 -0.81 -1.36
N ILE A 27 1.61 0.21 -0.51
CA ILE A 27 0.94 1.47 -0.82
C ILE A 27 2.00 2.56 -0.83
N ASP A 28 1.97 3.40 -1.86
CA ASP A 28 2.76 4.61 -1.90
C ASP A 28 2.46 5.51 -0.69
N TRP A 29 3.52 6.00 -0.05
CA TRP A 29 3.42 6.74 1.21
C TRP A 29 2.66 8.06 1.03
N ASP A 30 2.97 8.81 -0.02
CA ASP A 30 2.36 10.12 -0.27
C ASP A 30 0.90 9.98 -0.70
N TRP A 31 0.59 8.96 -1.50
CA TRP A 31 -0.77 8.61 -1.85
C TRP A 31 -1.59 8.26 -0.61
N GLY A 32 -1.08 7.39 0.27
CA GLY A 32 -1.80 7.00 1.48
C GLY A 32 -2.05 8.19 2.41
N LYS A 33 -1.08 9.11 2.54
CA LYS A 33 -1.29 10.38 3.26
C LYS A 33 -2.40 11.23 2.65
N LYS A 34 -2.42 11.40 1.33
CA LYS A 34 -3.47 12.17 0.63
C LYS A 34 -4.86 11.57 0.82
N GLN A 35 -4.96 10.24 0.92
CA GLN A 35 -6.22 9.55 1.20
C GLN A 35 -6.62 9.55 2.68
N GLY A 36 -5.75 10.03 3.57
CA GLY A 36 -6.02 10.08 5.01
C GLY A 36 -5.77 8.76 5.74
N PHE A 37 -4.89 7.90 5.23
CA PHE A 37 -4.42 6.73 5.98
C PHE A 37 -3.69 7.18 7.25
N LYS A 38 -3.98 6.49 8.36
CA LYS A 38 -3.23 6.63 9.61
C LYS A 38 -2.06 5.64 9.59
N PHE A 39 -0.86 6.15 9.81
CA PHE A 39 0.36 5.34 9.83
C PHE A 39 0.89 5.22 11.25
N THR A 40 1.16 4.00 11.68
CA THR A 40 1.85 3.72 12.94
C THR A 40 3.27 3.29 12.62
N LYS A 41 4.26 3.98 13.17
CA LYS A 41 5.66 3.57 13.03
C LYS A 41 5.85 2.23 13.72
N LYS A 42 6.37 1.23 13.01
CA LYS A 42 6.73 -0.06 13.60
C LYS A 42 7.99 0.08 14.45
N GLU A 43 8.07 -0.71 15.51
CA GLU A 43 9.25 -0.81 16.37
C GLU A 43 10.47 -1.34 15.61
N HIS A 44 10.24 -2.27 14.69
CA HIS A 44 11.27 -2.80 13.80
C HIS A 44 10.93 -2.53 12.34
N PRO A 45 11.94 -2.21 11.49
CA PRO A 45 11.73 -2.06 10.06
C PRO A 45 11.28 -3.39 9.46
N ILE A 46 10.42 -3.32 8.43
CA ILE A 46 10.10 -4.48 7.60
C ILE A 46 11.20 -4.56 6.56
N THR A 47 11.98 -5.64 6.59
CA THR A 47 12.96 -5.91 5.53
C THR A 47 12.20 -6.24 4.25
N VAL A 48 12.36 -5.39 3.23
CA VAL A 48 11.85 -5.63 1.89
C VAL A 48 13.01 -6.15 1.06
N PHE A 49 12.91 -7.41 0.60
CA PHE A 49 13.86 -7.98 -0.35
C PHE A 49 13.38 -7.60 -1.74
N ASN A 50 13.97 -6.55 -2.30
CA ASN A 50 13.72 -6.23 -3.70
C ASN A 50 14.56 -7.21 -4.54
N VAL A 51 13.89 -8.21 -5.11
CA VAL A 51 14.47 -9.13 -6.09
C VAL A 51 14.16 -8.55 -7.47
N ASP A 52 14.88 -7.50 -7.83
CA ASP A 52 15.02 -7.04 -9.21
C ASP A 52 16.23 -7.76 -9.85
#